data_AF-A0A1D2W7K1-F1
#
_entry.id   AF-A0A1D2W7K1-F1
#
_cell.length_a   1.000
_cell.length_b   1.000
_cell.length_c   1.000
_cell.angle_alpha   90.00
_cell.angle_beta   90.00
_cell.angle_gamma   90.00
#
_symmetry.space_group_name_H-M   'P 1'
#
loop_
_entity.id
_entity.type
_entity.pdbx_description
1 polymer ?
#
loop_
_entity_poly.entity_id
_entity_poly.type
_entity_poly.pdbx_seq_one_letter_code
_entity_poly.pdbx_strand_id
1 'polypeptide(L)'
;MTGIKNKTLEIKDIYVVNSWLRGLSPNSERAYLYALADFCTLNKLNPEEMLKIAYNDITERTPPWECQITKWFDKYEEYSIKANRSPGTFKTRRTNIKNFFHSHDIPTPRSKRKRIRGENPNDRKGLSKSDIRTLLGVAKSWKVKALILFEASSGISGDDILRFTVDDFNKGLTKVYDKNTRKERTICRFTLKRGKTTKEFTTFISEETVKAIQNYLKLERVDPTPSDPLFTTRKKTKRSLRVQGLMGIYRRLNKFAGWETENGRYNKATSHMLRKFFNTQMINAGMPEEIREHLMGHAIDNKIRDAYFLSNPDELQRVYVQYMDKVAIGPTKPPINMTEFTEIKTGYELSRSENLKLKKEIKELNSNIDKKVEKSIEEHMSAYNDILDLILDPTTKKSPEFEKTFGKKLEFLKKHKNAILKS
;
A
#
# COMPACT_ATOMS: atom_id res chain seq x y z
N MET A 1 -4.04 -17.83 -19.69
CA MET A 1 -4.20 -17.57 -18.24
C MET A 1 -5.54 -18.05 -17.66
N THR A 2 -6.59 -18.18 -18.47
CA THR A 2 -7.93 -18.60 -18.06
C THR A 2 -8.00 -20.08 -17.63
N GLY A 3 -7.27 -20.98 -18.31
CA GLY A 3 -7.29 -22.42 -18.01
C GLY A 3 -6.77 -22.81 -16.62
N ILE A 4 -5.66 -22.22 -16.15
CA ILE A 4 -5.11 -22.53 -14.82
C ILE A 4 -6.06 -22.07 -13.71
N LYS A 5 -6.72 -20.90 -13.88
CA LYS A 5 -7.70 -20.41 -12.91
C LYS A 5 -8.88 -21.37 -12.78
N ASN A 6 -9.38 -21.88 -13.90
CA ASN A 6 -10.46 -22.87 -13.89
C ASN A 6 -9.99 -24.16 -13.20
N LYS A 7 -8.78 -24.65 -13.52
CA LYS A 7 -8.22 -25.83 -12.86
C LYS A 7 -8.03 -25.63 -11.35
N THR A 8 -7.65 -24.43 -10.90
CA THR A 8 -7.57 -24.16 -9.45
C THR A 8 -8.92 -24.25 -8.76
N LEU A 9 -10.01 -23.84 -9.43
CA LEU A 9 -11.37 -23.98 -8.87
C LEU A 9 -11.79 -25.45 -8.82
N GLU A 10 -11.53 -26.19 -9.90
CA GLU A 10 -11.85 -27.62 -10.01
C GLU A 10 -11.19 -28.46 -8.91
N ILE A 11 -9.90 -28.22 -8.62
CA ILE A 11 -9.16 -29.09 -7.69
C ILE A 11 -9.20 -28.64 -6.23
N LYS A 12 -9.71 -27.42 -5.93
CA LYS A 12 -9.65 -26.85 -4.58
C LYS A 12 -10.46 -27.66 -3.57
N ASP A 13 -11.61 -28.17 -4.01
CA ASP A 13 -12.58 -28.83 -3.15
C ASP A 13 -12.34 -30.33 -3.02
N ILE A 14 -11.33 -30.86 -3.71
CA ILE A 14 -10.89 -32.25 -3.57
C ILE A 14 -10.30 -32.46 -2.17
N TYR A 15 -10.74 -33.51 -1.48
CA TYR A 15 -10.39 -33.78 -0.08
C TYR A 15 -8.88 -33.77 0.17
N VAL A 16 -8.10 -34.47 -0.66
CA VAL A 16 -6.63 -34.57 -0.50
C VAL A 16 -5.93 -33.22 -0.66
N VAL A 17 -6.49 -32.33 -1.48
CA VAL A 17 -5.97 -30.96 -1.67
C VAL A 17 -6.37 -30.08 -0.50
N ASN A 18 -7.63 -30.12 -0.08
CA ASN A 18 -8.11 -29.34 1.07
C ASN A 18 -7.36 -29.70 2.36
N SER A 19 -7.17 -31.00 2.60
CA SER A 19 -6.41 -31.52 3.75
C SER A 19 -4.96 -31.01 3.74
N TRP A 20 -4.28 -31.10 2.59
CA TRP A 20 -2.91 -30.62 2.41
C TRP A 20 -2.74 -29.11 2.63
N LEU A 21 -3.74 -28.31 2.23
CA LEU A 21 -3.69 -26.85 2.33
C LEU A 21 -4.08 -26.30 3.72
N ARG A 22 -4.59 -27.16 4.62
CA ARG A 22 -5.11 -26.76 5.92
C ARG A 22 -4.06 -26.01 6.75
N GLY A 23 -4.46 -24.88 7.34
CA GLY A 23 -3.60 -24.06 8.21
C GLY A 23 -2.62 -23.13 7.47
N LEU A 24 -2.60 -23.13 6.14
CA LEU A 24 -1.81 -22.18 5.37
C LEU A 24 -2.45 -20.79 5.32
N SER A 25 -1.62 -19.75 5.22
CA SER A 25 -2.11 -18.39 4.95
C SER A 25 -2.77 -18.31 3.56
N PRO A 26 -3.74 -17.40 3.32
CA PRO A 26 -4.42 -17.30 2.01
C PRO A 26 -3.47 -17.10 0.83
N ASN A 27 -2.35 -16.39 1.04
CA ASN A 27 -1.33 -16.21 0.01
C ASN A 27 -0.55 -17.49 -0.28
N SER A 28 -0.20 -18.25 0.76
CA SER A 28 0.48 -19.53 0.64
C SER A 28 -0.44 -20.57 0.00
N GLU A 29 -1.69 -20.68 0.45
CA GLU A 29 -2.72 -21.56 -0.11
C GLU A 29 -2.84 -21.33 -1.62
N ARG A 30 -3.05 -20.08 -2.04
CA ARG A 30 -3.12 -19.72 -3.45
C ARG A 30 -1.86 -20.11 -4.21
N ALA A 31 -0.67 -19.86 -3.67
CA ALA A 31 0.59 -20.19 -4.36
C ALA A 31 0.80 -21.71 -4.50
N TYR A 32 0.37 -22.49 -3.52
CA TYR A 32 0.42 -23.95 -3.51
C TYR A 32 -0.56 -24.53 -4.51
N LEU A 33 -1.82 -24.08 -4.44
CA LEU A 33 -2.90 -24.49 -5.34
C LEU A 33 -2.58 -24.16 -6.80
N TYR A 34 -2.03 -22.97 -7.09
CA TYR A 34 -1.60 -22.62 -8.45
C TYR A 34 -0.46 -23.51 -8.97
N ALA A 35 0.48 -23.92 -8.11
CA ALA A 35 1.57 -24.82 -8.51
C ALA A 35 1.04 -26.21 -8.84
N LEU A 36 0.15 -26.74 -7.99
CA LEU A 36 -0.49 -28.03 -8.21
C LEU A 36 -1.38 -28.02 -9.46
N ALA A 37 -2.21 -26.99 -9.64
CA ALA A 37 -3.08 -26.86 -10.83
C ALA A 37 -2.28 -26.81 -12.14
N ASP A 38 -1.18 -26.06 -12.18
CA ASP A 38 -0.25 -26.01 -13.32
C ASP A 38 0.32 -27.41 -13.63
N PHE A 39 0.69 -28.17 -12.59
CA PHE A 39 1.22 -29.52 -12.69
C PHE A 39 0.16 -30.54 -13.16
N CYS A 40 -1.05 -30.50 -12.59
CA CYS A 40 -2.21 -31.29 -13.00
C CYS A 40 -2.59 -31.02 -14.46
N THR A 41 -2.59 -29.75 -14.87
CA THR A 41 -2.93 -29.34 -16.24
C THR A 41 -1.93 -29.93 -17.24
N LEU A 42 -0.64 -29.85 -16.94
CA LEU A 42 0.42 -30.38 -17.80
C LEU A 42 0.33 -31.91 -17.99
N ASN A 43 -0.02 -32.62 -16.93
CA ASN A 43 -0.08 -34.09 -16.93
C ASN A 43 -1.48 -34.63 -17.26
N LYS A 44 -2.49 -33.76 -17.40
CA LYS A 44 -3.88 -34.11 -17.67
C LYS A 44 -4.46 -35.10 -16.65
N LEU A 45 -4.09 -34.93 -15.39
CA LEU A 45 -4.53 -35.76 -14.26
C LEU A 45 -5.03 -34.87 -13.14
N ASN A 46 -6.01 -35.34 -12.39
CA ASN A 46 -6.42 -34.71 -11.14
C ASN A 46 -5.50 -35.17 -9.97
N PRO A 47 -5.53 -34.47 -8.83
CA PRO A 47 -4.68 -34.80 -7.67
C PRO A 47 -4.86 -36.21 -7.13
N GLU A 48 -6.10 -36.74 -7.06
CA GLU A 48 -6.35 -38.10 -6.55
C GLU A 48 -5.82 -39.18 -7.49
N GLU A 49 -6.01 -39.01 -8.81
CA GLU A 49 -5.45 -39.89 -9.83
C GLU A 49 -3.93 -39.93 -9.75
N MET A 50 -3.29 -38.76 -9.56
CA MET A 50 -1.83 -38.69 -9.39
C MET A 50 -1.36 -39.46 -8.16
N LEU A 51 -2.06 -39.32 -7.03
CA LEU A 51 -1.73 -40.07 -5.81
C LEU A 51 -1.93 -41.57 -6.00
N LYS A 52 -3.05 -42.00 -6.60
CA LYS A 52 -3.34 -43.42 -6.89
C LYS A 52 -2.25 -44.05 -7.76
N ILE A 53 -1.89 -43.40 -8.86
CA ILE A 53 -0.84 -43.89 -9.77
C ILE A 53 0.51 -43.94 -9.06
N ALA A 54 0.88 -42.88 -8.32
CA ALA A 54 2.16 -42.86 -7.63
C ALA A 54 2.23 -43.86 -6.47
N TYR A 55 1.11 -44.15 -5.80
CA TYR A 55 1.01 -45.18 -4.78
C TYR A 55 1.17 -46.58 -5.41
N ASN A 56 0.53 -46.83 -6.56
CA ASN A 56 0.69 -48.09 -7.28
C ASN A 56 2.14 -48.34 -7.70
N ASP A 57 2.87 -47.31 -8.16
CA ASP A 57 4.30 -47.45 -8.48
C ASP A 57 5.13 -47.89 -7.26
N ILE A 58 4.74 -47.49 -6.04
CA ILE A 58 5.40 -47.90 -4.79
C ILE A 58 5.05 -49.34 -4.44
N THR A 59 3.77 -49.72 -4.54
CA THR A 59 3.31 -51.09 -4.22
C THR A 59 3.91 -52.12 -5.16
N GLU A 60 4.02 -51.79 -6.45
CA GLU A 60 4.64 -52.63 -7.48
C GLU A 60 6.18 -52.60 -7.43
N ARG A 61 6.78 -51.82 -6.53
CA ARG A 61 8.24 -51.63 -6.42
C ARG A 61 8.87 -51.20 -7.75
N THR A 62 8.15 -50.38 -8.52
CA THR A 62 8.61 -49.87 -9.82
C THR A 62 9.94 -49.14 -9.63
N PRO A 63 10.95 -49.41 -10.49
CA PRO A 63 12.21 -48.71 -10.40
C PRO A 63 12.05 -47.18 -10.54
N PRO A 64 12.86 -46.35 -9.86
CA PRO A 64 12.64 -44.89 -9.83
C PRO A 64 12.61 -44.17 -11.18
N TRP A 65 13.26 -44.71 -12.22
CA TRP A 65 13.25 -44.15 -13.58
C TRP A 65 11.98 -44.51 -14.38
N GLU A 66 11.24 -45.52 -13.95
CA GLU A 66 9.98 -45.94 -14.55
C GLU A 66 8.76 -45.35 -13.86
N CYS A 67 8.88 -44.96 -12.58
CA CYS A 67 7.81 -44.31 -11.82
C CYS A 67 7.27 -43.08 -12.56
N GLN A 68 5.94 -42.98 -12.61
CA GLN A 68 5.23 -41.89 -13.27
C GLN A 68 5.54 -40.55 -12.63
N ILE A 69 5.71 -40.51 -11.30
CA ILE A 69 6.08 -39.29 -10.59
C ILE A 69 7.39 -38.69 -11.11
N THR A 70 8.38 -39.53 -11.44
CA THR A 70 9.65 -39.08 -12.04
C THR A 70 9.41 -38.45 -13.40
N LYS A 71 8.68 -39.13 -14.27
CA LYS A 71 8.33 -38.65 -15.61
C LYS A 71 7.55 -37.33 -15.57
N TRP A 72 6.63 -37.16 -14.62
CA TRP A 72 5.87 -35.91 -14.46
C TRP A 72 6.75 -34.73 -14.01
N PHE A 73 7.70 -34.95 -13.11
CA PHE A 73 8.62 -33.90 -12.66
C PHE A 73 9.60 -33.49 -13.77
N ASP A 74 10.09 -34.44 -14.57
CA ASP A 74 10.95 -34.17 -15.73
C ASP A 74 10.20 -33.36 -16.79
N LYS A 75 8.96 -33.78 -17.11
CA LYS A 75 8.06 -33.05 -18.00
C LYS A 75 7.79 -31.62 -17.49
N TYR A 76 7.63 -31.43 -16.19
CA TYR A 76 7.40 -30.10 -15.59
C TYR A 76 8.64 -29.19 -15.65
N GLU A 77 9.84 -29.76 -15.54
CA GLU A 77 11.09 -29.02 -15.74
C GLU A 77 11.21 -28.53 -17.18
N GLU A 78 11.02 -29.42 -18.16
CA GLU A 78 11.03 -29.05 -19.58
C GLU A 78 9.98 -27.99 -19.91
N TYR A 79 8.75 -28.18 -19.42
CA TYR A 79 7.67 -27.21 -19.60
C TYR A 79 8.04 -25.83 -19.02
N SER A 80 8.66 -25.80 -17.84
CA SER A 80 9.06 -24.55 -17.20
C SER A 80 10.18 -23.83 -17.95
N ILE A 81 11.12 -24.58 -18.54
CA ILE A 81 12.18 -24.04 -19.40
C ILE A 81 11.58 -23.46 -20.68
N LYS A 82 10.72 -24.21 -21.37
CA LYS A 82 10.03 -23.77 -22.61
C LYS A 82 9.15 -22.53 -22.36
N ALA A 83 8.53 -22.43 -21.19
CA ALA A 83 7.73 -21.28 -20.78
C ALA A 83 8.58 -20.07 -20.28
N ASN A 84 9.91 -20.13 -20.38
CA ASN A 84 10.86 -19.12 -19.92
C ASN A 84 10.60 -18.66 -18.46
N ARG A 85 10.27 -19.62 -17.59
CA ARG A 85 9.93 -19.34 -16.19
C ARG A 85 11.21 -19.04 -15.40
N SER A 86 11.14 -18.04 -14.50
CA SER A 86 12.30 -17.70 -13.66
C SER A 86 12.74 -18.91 -12.81
N PRO A 87 14.06 -19.11 -12.58
CA PRO A 87 14.57 -20.22 -11.78
C PRO A 87 13.98 -20.26 -10.36
N GLY A 88 13.78 -19.09 -9.74
CA GLY A 88 13.15 -18.97 -8.43
C GLY A 88 11.70 -19.44 -8.43
N THR A 89 10.91 -18.99 -9.42
CA THR A 89 9.51 -19.42 -9.55
C THR A 89 9.40 -20.92 -9.80
N PHE A 90 10.23 -21.49 -10.68
CA PHE A 90 10.28 -22.93 -10.92
C PHE A 90 10.59 -23.69 -9.63
N LYS A 91 11.65 -23.28 -8.90
CA LYS A 91 12.05 -23.92 -7.65
C LYS A 91 10.93 -23.87 -6.59
N THR A 92 10.29 -22.73 -6.41
CA THR A 92 9.18 -22.58 -5.46
C THR A 92 8.00 -23.47 -5.86
N ARG A 93 7.57 -23.44 -7.12
CA ARG A 93 6.46 -24.30 -7.59
C ARG A 93 6.79 -25.78 -7.45
N ARG A 94 7.98 -26.20 -7.88
CA ARG A 94 8.46 -27.59 -7.72
C ARG A 94 8.45 -28.01 -6.25
N THR A 95 8.87 -27.14 -5.34
CA THR A 95 8.85 -27.41 -3.89
C THR A 95 7.41 -27.58 -3.38
N ASN A 96 6.49 -26.70 -3.79
CA ASN A 96 5.09 -26.82 -3.40
C ASN A 96 4.47 -28.13 -3.91
N ILE A 97 4.73 -28.50 -5.17
CA ILE A 97 4.26 -29.77 -5.75
C ILE A 97 4.84 -30.96 -4.97
N LYS A 98 6.12 -30.92 -4.59
CA LYS A 98 6.70 -31.97 -3.75
C LYS A 98 6.03 -32.08 -2.39
N ASN A 99 5.74 -30.96 -1.75
CA ASN A 99 5.06 -30.95 -0.45
C ASN A 99 3.68 -31.60 -0.53
N PHE A 100 2.98 -31.51 -1.66
CA PHE A 100 1.71 -32.24 -1.87
C PHE A 100 1.91 -33.76 -1.83
N PHE A 101 2.89 -34.29 -2.56
CA PHE A 101 3.16 -35.74 -2.52
C PHE A 101 3.69 -36.20 -1.15
N HIS A 102 4.60 -35.43 -0.55
CA HIS A 102 5.17 -35.74 0.76
C HIS A 102 4.12 -35.70 1.89
N SER A 103 3.08 -34.86 1.81
CA SER A 103 2.00 -34.86 2.81
C SER A 103 1.11 -36.09 2.74
N HIS A 104 1.29 -36.94 1.72
CA HIS A 104 0.62 -38.22 1.52
C HIS A 104 1.63 -39.38 1.53
N ASP A 105 2.81 -39.16 2.12
CA ASP A 105 3.89 -40.15 2.26
C ASP A 105 4.44 -40.71 0.92
N ILE A 106 4.25 -39.99 -0.19
CA ILE A 106 4.77 -40.38 -1.50
C ILE A 106 6.14 -39.70 -1.73
N PRO A 107 7.25 -40.47 -1.86
CA PRO A 107 8.58 -39.92 -2.10
C PRO A 107 8.68 -39.27 -3.48
N THR A 108 9.45 -38.17 -3.59
CA THR A 108 9.63 -37.45 -4.85
C THR A 108 11.07 -37.48 -5.38
N PRO A 109 11.29 -37.35 -6.71
CA PRO A 109 12.62 -37.43 -7.31
C PRO A 109 13.61 -36.40 -6.74
N ARG A 110 14.79 -36.88 -6.34
CA ARG A 110 15.92 -36.03 -5.94
C ARG A 110 16.50 -35.31 -7.15
N SER A 111 16.97 -34.07 -6.97
CA SER A 111 17.62 -33.33 -8.05
C SER A 111 19.02 -33.92 -8.29
N LYS A 112 19.29 -34.39 -9.51
CA LYS A 112 20.56 -35.03 -9.87
C LYS A 112 21.67 -34.04 -10.26
N ARG A 113 21.37 -32.74 -10.44
CA ARG A 113 22.33 -31.73 -10.92
C ARG A 113 22.89 -30.87 -9.78
N LYS A 114 24.23 -30.70 -9.73
CA LYS A 114 24.88 -29.67 -8.92
C LYS A 114 24.45 -28.28 -9.44
N ARG A 115 24.14 -27.36 -8.52
CA ARG A 115 23.70 -26.00 -8.86
C ARG A 115 24.81 -25.24 -9.58
N ILE A 116 24.57 -24.81 -10.81
CA ILE A 116 25.25 -23.62 -11.34
C ILE A 116 24.63 -22.43 -10.57
N ARG A 117 25.43 -21.72 -9.77
CA ARG A 117 24.97 -20.51 -9.07
C ARG A 117 24.70 -19.43 -10.12
N GLY A 118 23.45 -19.30 -10.56
CA GLY A 118 23.01 -18.09 -11.26
C GLY A 118 23.00 -16.89 -10.31
N GLU A 119 23.02 -15.68 -10.87
CA GLU A 119 22.93 -14.42 -10.12
C GLU A 119 21.74 -14.42 -9.17
N ASN A 120 21.97 -14.04 -7.91
CA ASN A 120 20.90 -13.96 -6.92
C ASN A 120 20.20 -12.60 -7.07
N PRO A 121 18.86 -12.54 -7.20
CA PRO A 121 18.11 -11.28 -7.18
C PRO A 121 18.38 -10.41 -5.94
N ASN A 122 18.94 -10.99 -4.87
CA ASN A 122 19.35 -10.27 -3.67
C ASN A 122 20.71 -9.56 -3.80
N ASP A 123 21.45 -9.78 -4.89
CA ASP A 123 22.76 -9.17 -5.16
C ASP A 123 22.65 -7.72 -5.68
N ARG A 124 21.43 -7.18 -5.74
CA ARG A 124 21.17 -5.76 -6.06
C ARG A 124 22.00 -4.83 -5.19
N LYS A 125 22.54 -3.79 -5.82
CA LYS A 125 23.36 -2.77 -5.16
C LYS A 125 22.54 -2.08 -4.08
N GLY A 126 23.07 -2.00 -2.86
CA GLY A 126 22.39 -1.32 -1.76
C GLY A 126 22.18 0.17 -2.05
N LEU A 127 21.11 0.75 -1.50
CA LEU A 127 20.91 2.20 -1.55
C LEU A 127 21.95 2.90 -0.68
N SER A 128 22.44 4.05 -1.14
CA SER A 128 23.27 4.96 -0.35
C SER A 128 22.42 6.07 0.29
N LYS A 129 23.00 6.83 1.24
CA LYS A 129 22.34 8.05 1.76
C LYS A 129 22.02 9.06 0.64
N SER A 130 22.88 9.19 -0.38
CA SER A 130 22.61 10.05 -1.54
C SER A 130 21.42 9.56 -2.37
N ASP A 131 21.29 8.25 -2.59
CA ASP A 131 20.13 7.71 -3.28
C ASP A 131 18.84 8.02 -2.51
N ILE A 132 18.85 7.87 -1.18
CA ILE A 132 17.69 8.21 -0.35
C ILE A 132 17.40 9.72 -0.40
N ARG A 133 18.42 10.59 -0.41
CA ARG A 133 18.23 12.03 -0.63
C ARG A 133 17.57 12.34 -1.98
N THR A 134 17.97 11.65 -3.05
CA THR A 134 17.31 11.77 -4.36
C THR A 134 15.84 11.39 -4.27
N LEU A 135 15.52 10.27 -3.60
CA LEU A 135 14.14 9.85 -3.38
C LEU A 135 13.33 10.89 -2.61
N LEU A 136 13.91 11.48 -1.56
CA LEU A 136 13.26 12.53 -0.76
C LEU A 136 13.09 13.83 -1.56
N GLY A 137 14.02 14.15 -2.46
CA GLY A 137 13.95 15.31 -3.35
C GLY A 137 12.81 15.21 -4.36
N VAL A 138 12.60 14.03 -4.96
CA VAL A 138 11.51 13.81 -5.92
C VAL A 138 10.15 13.51 -5.25
N ALA A 139 10.15 13.17 -3.95
CA ALA A 139 8.94 12.92 -3.19
C ALA A 139 8.18 14.22 -2.89
N LYS A 140 7.09 14.47 -3.62
CA LYS A 140 6.25 15.68 -3.45
C LYS A 140 5.35 15.69 -2.19
N SER A 141 5.17 14.55 -1.54
CA SER A 141 4.22 14.38 -0.42
C SER A 141 4.97 14.02 0.87
N TRP A 142 4.57 14.65 1.98
CA TRP A 142 5.07 14.32 3.31
C TRP A 142 4.79 12.87 3.68
N LYS A 143 3.66 12.30 3.24
CA LYS A 143 3.38 10.86 3.39
C LYS A 143 4.51 10.01 2.81
N VAL A 144 4.95 10.34 1.60
CA VAL A 144 5.97 9.56 0.88
C VAL A 144 7.33 9.75 1.52
N LYS A 145 7.68 10.98 1.90
CA LYS A 145 8.92 11.27 2.67
C LYS A 145 8.95 10.50 3.99
N ALA A 146 7.83 10.53 4.73
CA ALA A 146 7.68 9.79 5.98
C ALA A 146 7.83 8.28 5.78
N LEU A 147 7.20 7.69 4.76
CA LEU A 147 7.36 6.26 4.45
C LEU A 147 8.82 5.87 4.16
N ILE A 148 9.52 6.66 3.32
CA ILE A 148 10.93 6.41 2.97
C ILE A 148 11.81 6.45 4.23
N LEU A 149 11.67 7.52 5.03
CA LEU A 149 12.44 7.71 6.26
C LEU A 149 12.11 6.65 7.31
N PHE A 150 10.85 6.24 7.42
CA PHE A 150 10.43 5.21 8.35
C PHE A 150 11.12 3.90 8.02
N GLU A 151 11.03 3.42 6.78
CA GLU A 151 11.66 2.16 6.38
C GLU A 151 13.20 2.23 6.49
N ALA A 152 13.81 3.37 6.14
CA ALA A 152 15.26 3.57 6.24
C ALA A 152 15.77 3.62 7.68
N SER A 153 14.98 4.15 8.63
CA SER A 153 15.40 4.36 10.01
C SER A 153 15.01 3.25 10.99
N SER A 154 14.06 2.37 10.63
CA SER A 154 13.61 1.26 11.48
C SER A 154 13.94 -0.12 10.91
N GLY A 155 14.16 -0.24 9.60
CA GLY A 155 14.31 -1.53 8.94
C GLY A 155 13.04 -2.38 8.96
N ILE A 156 11.87 -1.80 9.26
CA ILE A 156 10.59 -2.53 9.27
C ILE A 156 10.20 -3.02 7.87
N SER A 157 9.35 -4.05 7.80
CA SER A 157 8.86 -4.54 6.52
C SER A 157 7.78 -3.62 5.96
N GLY A 158 7.68 -3.57 4.63
CA GLY A 158 6.63 -2.82 3.95
C GLY A 158 5.21 -3.31 4.22
N ASP A 159 5.03 -4.51 4.79
CA ASP A 159 3.71 -5.00 5.23
C ASP A 159 3.39 -4.50 6.64
N ASP A 160 4.37 -4.57 7.55
CA ASP A 160 4.18 -4.19 8.95
C ASP A 160 4.02 -2.65 9.10
N ILE A 161 4.72 -1.84 8.30
CA ILE A 161 4.57 -0.36 8.32
C ILE A 161 3.14 0.11 8.03
N LEU A 162 2.36 -0.68 7.30
CA LEU A 162 1.00 -0.33 6.90
C LEU A 162 -0.05 -0.64 7.98
N ARG A 163 0.39 -1.23 9.10
CA ARG A 163 -0.48 -1.64 10.21
C ARG A 163 -0.53 -0.63 11.35
N PHE A 164 0.41 0.33 11.39
CA PHE A 164 0.42 1.37 12.42
C PHE A 164 -0.80 2.26 12.34
N THR A 165 -1.27 2.69 13.51
CA THR A 165 -2.28 3.72 13.72
C THR A 165 -1.65 5.05 14.12
N VAL A 166 -2.45 6.11 14.10
CA VAL A 166 -2.05 7.42 14.62
C VAL A 166 -1.77 7.35 16.13
N ASP A 167 -2.54 6.54 16.85
CA ASP A 167 -2.36 6.30 18.28
C ASP A 167 -1.01 5.64 18.60
N ASP A 168 -0.63 4.61 17.82
CA ASP A 168 0.68 3.94 17.99
C ASP A 168 1.84 4.95 17.87
N PHE A 169 1.75 5.86 16.90
CA PHE A 169 2.75 6.90 16.72
C PHE A 169 2.77 7.87 17.91
N ASN A 170 1.60 8.36 18.33
CA ASN A 170 1.50 9.34 19.42
C ASN A 170 1.99 8.76 20.76
N LYS A 171 1.58 7.53 21.10
CA LYS A 171 2.00 6.84 22.32
C LYS A 171 3.47 6.43 22.28
N GLY A 172 4.02 6.19 21.10
CA GLY A 172 5.41 5.80 20.92
C GLY A 172 6.40 6.95 21.05
N LEU A 173 5.96 8.22 20.99
CA LEU A 173 6.85 9.37 21.10
C LEU A 173 7.59 9.38 22.44
N THR A 174 8.92 9.50 22.39
CA THR A 174 9.77 9.51 23.58
C THR A 174 10.95 10.46 23.39
N LYS A 175 11.33 11.15 24.47
CA LYS A 175 12.51 12.01 24.52
C LYS A 175 13.68 11.22 25.06
N VAL A 176 14.81 11.30 24.38
CA VAL A 176 16.03 10.56 24.70
C VAL A 176 17.23 11.49 24.67
N TYR A 177 18.14 11.31 25.62
CA TYR A 177 19.42 12.00 25.60
C TYR A 177 20.43 11.22 24.76
N ASP A 178 20.86 11.80 23.65
CA ASP A 178 21.85 11.22 22.76
C ASP A 178 23.25 11.63 23.24
N LYS A 179 23.99 10.66 23.79
CA LYS A 179 25.35 10.88 24.32
C LYS A 179 26.36 11.24 23.25
N ASN A 180 26.15 10.83 21.99
CA ASN A 180 27.07 11.11 20.89
C ASN A 180 26.96 12.58 20.47
N THR A 181 25.73 13.10 20.38
CA THR A 181 25.46 14.49 19.96
C THR A 181 25.31 15.46 21.13
N ARG A 182 25.21 14.95 22.37
CA ARG A 182 24.95 15.68 23.62
C ARG A 182 23.66 16.50 23.57
N LYS A 183 22.63 15.98 22.91
CA LYS A 183 21.33 16.65 22.70
C LYS A 183 20.18 15.76 23.14
N GLU A 184 19.13 16.40 23.65
CA GLU A 184 17.83 15.75 23.74
C GLU A 184 17.23 15.63 22.33
N ARG A 185 16.75 14.43 22.00
CA ARG A 185 16.15 14.10 20.71
C ARG A 185 14.80 13.44 20.94
N THR A 186 13.84 13.70 20.07
CA THR A 186 12.54 13.02 20.10
C THR A 186 12.55 11.89 19.08
N ILE A 187 12.47 10.65 19.56
CA ILE A 187 12.30 9.47 18.71
C ILE A 187 10.90 8.88 18.93
N CYS A 188 10.57 7.81 18.22
CA CYS A 188 9.34 7.07 18.48
C CYS A 188 9.63 5.57 18.55
N ARG A 189 9.12 4.93 19.60
CA ARG A 189 9.23 3.50 19.89
C ARG A 189 7.92 2.81 19.54
N PHE A 190 8.01 1.67 18.87
CA PHE A 190 6.87 0.83 18.55
C PHE A 190 7.10 -0.59 19.06
N THR A 191 6.05 -1.23 19.58
CA THR A 191 6.05 -2.66 19.91
C THR A 191 4.94 -3.34 19.12
N LEU A 192 5.30 -4.40 18.37
CA LEU A 192 4.44 -4.99 17.35
C LEU A 192 4.49 -6.51 17.39
N LYS A 193 3.36 -7.16 17.11
CA LYS A 193 3.36 -8.56 16.67
C LYS A 193 3.55 -8.64 15.17
N ARG A 194 4.61 -9.32 14.73
CA ARG A 194 4.85 -9.56 13.31
C ARG A 194 3.74 -10.40 12.71
N GLY A 195 3.15 -9.93 11.61
CA GLY A 195 2.02 -10.61 10.97
C GLY A 195 2.32 -12.03 10.48
N LYS A 196 3.58 -12.32 10.13
CA LYS A 196 4.00 -13.62 9.58
C LYS A 196 4.37 -14.66 10.64
N THR A 197 4.95 -14.22 11.76
CA THR A 197 5.59 -15.11 12.75
C THR A 197 5.00 -14.96 14.14
N THR A 198 3.98 -14.10 14.33
CA THR A 198 3.28 -13.76 15.59
C THR A 198 4.16 -13.31 16.76
N LYS A 199 5.48 -13.24 16.55
CA LYS A 199 6.48 -12.78 17.51
C LYS A 199 6.39 -11.28 17.73
N GLU A 200 6.47 -10.88 19.00
CA GLU A 200 6.58 -9.48 19.40
C GLU A 200 8.00 -8.96 19.18
N PHE A 201 8.09 -7.76 18.63
CA PHE A 201 9.36 -7.06 18.47
C PHE A 201 9.17 -5.57 18.70
N THR A 202 10.22 -4.92 19.18
CA THR A 202 10.30 -3.48 19.37
C THR A 202 11.17 -2.87 18.28
N THR A 203 10.71 -1.77 17.71
CA THR A 203 11.47 -0.99 16.72
C THR A 203 11.40 0.50 17.04
N PHE A 204 12.26 1.28 16.40
CA PHE A 204 12.35 2.71 16.61
C PHE A 204 12.46 3.46 15.28
N ILE A 205 11.99 4.70 15.28
CA ILE A 205 12.22 5.64 14.19
C ILE A 205 12.97 6.86 14.68
N SER A 206 13.80 7.40 13.80
CA SER A 206 14.64 8.56 14.10
C SER A 206 13.82 9.85 14.26
N GLU A 207 14.44 10.85 14.87
CA GLU A 207 13.89 12.21 14.99
C GLU A 207 13.51 12.83 13.63
N GLU A 208 14.30 12.55 12.58
CA GLU A 208 14.01 12.99 11.21
C GLU A 208 12.68 12.41 10.70
N THR A 209 12.46 11.12 10.97
CA THR A 209 11.22 10.42 10.63
C THR A 209 10.03 10.95 11.44
N VAL A 210 10.21 11.19 12.74
CA VAL A 210 9.17 11.77 13.61
C VAL A 210 8.69 13.10 13.03
N LYS A 211 9.60 14.00 12.67
CA LYS A 211 9.27 15.29 12.04
C LYS A 211 8.52 15.11 10.71
N ALA A 212 8.94 14.16 9.88
CA ALA A 212 8.26 13.88 8.60
C ALA A 212 6.83 13.35 8.79
N ILE A 213 6.61 12.49 9.79
CA ILE A 213 5.28 11.99 10.15
C ILE A 213 4.41 13.13 10.70
N GLN A 214 4.93 13.95 11.60
CA GLN A 214 4.21 15.12 12.13
C GLN A 214 3.77 16.06 11.00
N ASN A 215 4.67 16.36 10.05
CA ASN A 215 4.33 17.18 8.88
C ASN A 215 3.27 16.50 8.00
N TYR A 216 3.34 15.19 7.82
CA TYR A 216 2.31 14.45 7.09
C TYR A 216 0.94 14.54 7.77
N LEU A 217 0.88 14.27 9.08
CA LEU A 217 -0.36 14.36 9.87
C LEU A 217 -0.94 15.79 9.84
N LYS A 218 -0.09 16.81 9.98
CA LYS A 218 -0.53 18.22 10.04
C LYS A 218 -0.94 18.78 8.68
N LEU A 219 -0.20 18.46 7.61
CA LEU A 219 -0.34 19.15 6.31
C LEU A 219 -1.15 18.36 5.28
N GLU A 220 -1.29 17.04 5.45
CA GLU A 220 -1.94 16.20 4.45
C GLU A 220 -3.11 15.36 4.96
N ARG A 221 -3.25 15.16 6.28
CA ARG A 221 -4.44 14.49 6.84
C ARG A 221 -5.49 15.54 7.17
N VAL A 222 -6.75 15.12 7.10
CA VAL A 222 -7.90 15.92 7.54
C VAL A 222 -8.44 15.21 8.78
N ASP A 223 -8.36 15.88 9.93
CA ASP A 223 -8.86 15.44 11.24
C ASP A 223 -8.62 13.95 11.54
N PRO A 224 -7.34 13.50 11.56
CA PRO A 224 -7.02 12.11 11.84
C PRO A 224 -7.44 11.74 13.27
N THR A 225 -8.18 10.63 13.42
CA THR A 225 -8.51 10.08 14.75
C THR A 225 -7.44 9.08 15.21
N PRO A 226 -7.27 8.85 16.53
CA PRO A 226 -6.24 7.93 17.03
C PRO A 226 -6.28 6.53 16.40
N SER A 227 -7.48 5.96 16.21
CA SER A 227 -7.68 4.65 15.59
C SER A 227 -7.49 4.61 14.08
N ASP A 228 -7.31 5.76 13.42
CA ASP A 228 -7.06 5.78 11.98
C ASP A 228 -5.70 5.15 11.68
N PRO A 229 -5.56 4.47 10.52
CA PRO A 229 -4.26 4.06 10.03
C PRO A 229 -3.33 5.27 9.89
N LEU A 230 -2.08 5.10 10.32
CA LEU A 230 -1.05 6.11 10.22
C LEU A 230 -0.89 6.55 8.76
N PHE A 231 -0.68 5.59 7.86
CA PHE A 231 -0.52 5.82 6.42
C PHE A 231 -1.77 5.41 5.63
N THR A 232 -2.43 6.37 4.99
CA THR A 232 -3.67 6.12 4.26
C THR A 232 -3.50 6.13 2.75
N THR A 233 -4.43 5.48 2.04
CA THR A 233 -4.44 5.42 0.57
C THR A 233 -4.47 6.82 -0.05
N ARG A 234 -5.38 7.68 0.42
CA ARG A 234 -5.53 9.08 0.02
C ARG A 234 -5.63 9.98 1.26
N LYS A 235 -5.25 11.26 1.09
CA LYS A 235 -5.21 12.30 2.14
C LYS A 235 -6.45 12.30 3.06
N LYS A 236 -7.64 12.33 2.45
CA LYS A 236 -8.95 12.43 3.13
C LYS A 236 -9.57 11.08 3.55
N THR A 237 -8.95 9.96 3.22
CA THR A 237 -9.54 8.64 3.51
C THR A 237 -9.04 8.10 4.83
N LYS A 238 -9.86 7.30 5.52
CA LYS A 238 -9.48 6.51 6.69
C LYS A 238 -9.02 5.08 6.37
N ARG A 239 -8.87 4.76 5.07
CA ARG A 239 -8.44 3.43 4.60
C ARG A 239 -6.92 3.33 4.57
N SER A 240 -6.37 2.31 5.22
CA SER A 240 -4.93 2.03 5.25
C SER A 240 -4.38 1.83 3.84
N LEU A 241 -3.18 2.37 3.60
CA LEU A 241 -2.41 2.13 2.39
C LEU A 241 -2.14 0.63 2.24
N ARG A 242 -2.41 0.07 1.06
CA ARG A 242 -2.14 -1.35 0.75
C ARG A 242 -0.73 -1.53 0.19
N VAL A 243 -0.20 -2.75 0.30
CA VAL A 243 1.13 -3.13 -0.23
C VAL A 243 1.27 -2.79 -1.72
N GLN A 244 0.25 -3.04 -2.54
CA GLN A 244 0.27 -2.67 -3.97
C GLN A 244 0.36 -1.16 -4.18
N GLY A 245 -0.25 -0.37 -3.30
CA GLY A 245 -0.13 1.08 -3.28
C GLY A 245 1.29 1.54 -2.95
N LEU A 246 1.91 0.92 -1.94
CA LEU A 246 3.31 1.16 -1.57
C LEU A 246 4.27 0.81 -2.72
N MET A 247 4.09 -0.34 -3.36
CA MET A 247 4.85 -0.71 -4.56
C MET A 247 4.67 0.31 -5.70
N GLY A 248 3.44 0.80 -5.91
CA GLY A 248 3.15 1.83 -6.88
C GLY A 248 3.82 3.17 -6.57
N ILE A 249 3.95 3.54 -5.28
CA ILE A 249 4.70 4.72 -4.84
C ILE A 249 6.18 4.58 -5.25
N TYR A 250 6.83 3.47 -4.89
CA TYR A 250 8.23 3.24 -5.26
C TYR A 250 8.47 3.21 -6.77
N ARG A 251 7.57 2.60 -7.54
CA ARG A 251 7.69 2.61 -9.01
C ARG A 251 7.69 4.03 -9.57
N ARG A 252 6.81 4.91 -9.06
CA ARG A 252 6.79 6.32 -9.46
C ARG A 252 8.03 7.06 -9.01
N LEU A 253 8.53 6.81 -7.81
CA LEU A 253 9.75 7.43 -7.29
C LEU A 253 10.97 7.10 -8.16
N ASN A 254 11.15 5.84 -8.56
CA ASN A 254 12.25 5.47 -9.47
C ASN A 254 12.13 6.20 -10.81
N LYS A 255 10.91 6.25 -11.37
CA LYS A 255 10.65 7.01 -12.61
C LYS A 255 11.01 8.48 -12.47
N PHE A 256 10.60 9.14 -11.39
CA PHE A 256 10.89 10.56 -11.16
C PHE A 256 12.37 10.81 -10.83
N ALA A 257 13.07 9.83 -10.26
CA ALA A 257 14.51 9.90 -10.05
C ALA A 257 15.33 9.62 -11.32
N GLY A 258 14.68 9.31 -12.45
CA GLY A 258 15.35 8.94 -13.70
C GLY A 258 16.12 7.62 -13.60
N TRP A 259 15.72 6.72 -12.71
CA TRP A 259 16.41 5.46 -12.51
C TRP A 259 15.82 4.36 -13.38
N GLU A 260 16.70 3.72 -14.14
CA GLU A 260 16.39 2.51 -14.88
C GLU A 260 16.34 1.28 -13.97
N THR A 261 15.73 0.21 -14.48
CA THR A 261 15.69 -1.07 -13.77
C THR A 261 17.05 -1.75 -13.80
N GLU A 262 17.57 -2.14 -12.65
CA GLU A 262 18.74 -3.00 -12.53
C GLU A 262 18.49 -4.34 -13.23
N ASN A 263 19.40 -4.70 -14.13
CA ASN A 263 19.37 -5.92 -14.96
C ASN A 263 18.04 -6.10 -15.72
N GLY A 264 17.35 -5.00 -16.06
CA GLY A 264 16.07 -5.02 -16.77
C GLY A 264 14.89 -5.62 -15.99
N ARG A 265 15.08 -5.92 -14.69
CA ARG A 265 14.12 -6.73 -13.91
C ARG A 265 13.68 -6.07 -12.61
N TYR A 266 14.54 -5.29 -11.97
CA TYR A 266 14.29 -4.78 -10.63
C TYR A 266 14.46 -3.28 -10.54
N ASN A 267 13.50 -2.59 -9.91
CA ASN A 267 13.67 -1.18 -9.57
C ASN A 267 14.79 -1.04 -8.52
N LYS A 268 15.64 -0.01 -8.69
CA LYS A 268 16.72 0.33 -7.76
C LYS A 268 16.20 0.59 -6.34
N ALA A 269 15.14 1.39 -6.21
CA ALA A 269 14.47 1.61 -4.93
C ALA A 269 13.16 0.82 -4.80
N THR A 270 13.07 0.03 -3.73
CA THR A 270 11.84 -0.58 -3.25
C THR A 270 11.82 -0.51 -1.72
N SER A 271 10.65 -0.73 -1.11
CA SER A 271 10.51 -0.89 0.35
C SER A 271 11.57 -1.84 0.93
N HIS A 272 11.79 -2.98 0.27
CA HIS A 272 12.81 -3.95 0.69
C HIS A 272 14.24 -3.40 0.63
N MET A 273 14.55 -2.52 -0.33
CA MET A 273 15.89 -1.93 -0.46
C MET A 273 16.19 -0.91 0.65
N LEU A 274 15.17 -0.23 1.19
CA LEU A 274 15.32 0.62 2.38
C LEU A 274 15.53 -0.22 3.65
N ARG A 275 14.83 -1.35 3.76
CA ARG A 275 15.11 -2.34 4.82
C ARG A 275 16.53 -2.91 4.71
N LYS A 276 17.00 -3.23 3.50
CA LYS A 276 18.39 -3.66 3.24
C LYS A 276 19.39 -2.55 3.59
N PHE A 277 19.07 -1.28 3.29
CA PHE A 277 19.87 -0.12 3.69
C PHE A 277 20.04 -0.07 5.21
N PHE A 278 18.94 -0.09 5.98
CA PHE A 278 19.01 -0.11 7.45
C PHE A 278 19.93 -1.23 7.95
N ASN A 279 19.69 -2.47 7.50
CA ASN A 279 20.48 -3.63 7.91
C ASN A 279 21.97 -3.46 7.63
N THR A 280 22.30 -3.00 6.42
CA THR A 280 23.68 -2.80 5.96
C THR A 280 24.36 -1.70 6.78
N GLN A 281 23.68 -0.58 7.04
CA GLN A 281 24.22 0.50 7.86
C GLN A 281 24.50 0.05 9.30
N MET A 282 23.63 -0.78 9.87
CA MET A 282 23.80 -1.33 11.22
C MET A 282 24.94 -2.35 11.30
N ILE A 283 25.03 -3.26 10.31
CA ILE A 283 26.16 -4.21 10.19
C ILE A 283 27.48 -3.46 10.09
N ASN A 284 27.59 -2.49 9.17
CA ASN A 284 28.82 -1.74 8.94
C ASN A 284 29.24 -0.90 10.15
N ALA A 285 28.28 -0.53 11.01
CA ALA A 285 28.56 0.20 12.23
C ALA A 285 28.93 -0.71 13.42
N GLY A 286 28.74 -2.03 13.31
CA GLY A 286 29.02 -3.00 14.36
C GLY A 286 27.87 -3.25 15.34
N MET A 287 26.61 -2.95 14.95
CA MET A 287 25.46 -3.27 15.81
C MET A 287 25.34 -4.79 16.01
N PRO A 288 25.18 -5.27 17.26
CA PRO A 288 24.98 -6.68 17.55
C PRO A 288 23.83 -7.28 16.74
N GLU A 289 24.04 -8.50 16.23
CA GLU A 289 23.10 -9.17 15.35
C GLU A 289 21.74 -9.41 16.02
N GLU A 290 21.73 -9.86 17.27
CA GLU A 290 20.50 -10.16 18.01
C GLU A 290 19.61 -8.92 18.16
N ILE A 291 20.22 -7.76 18.46
CA ILE A 291 19.54 -6.47 18.54
C ILE A 291 19.02 -6.06 17.17
N ARG A 292 19.87 -6.12 16.14
CA ARG A 292 19.52 -5.74 14.76
C ARG A 292 18.36 -6.57 14.21
N GLU A 293 18.42 -7.89 14.36
CA GLU A 293 17.36 -8.81 13.93
C GLU A 293 16.07 -8.57 14.74
N HIS A 294 16.16 -8.28 16.04
CA HIS A 294 15.00 -7.89 16.84
C HIS A 294 14.36 -6.59 16.34
N LEU A 295 15.14 -5.52 16.13
CA LEU A 295 14.63 -4.22 15.64
C LEU A 295 13.91 -4.35 14.28
N MET A 296 14.36 -5.28 13.45
CA MET A 296 13.78 -5.59 12.15
C MET A 296 12.62 -6.60 12.25
N GLY A 297 12.38 -7.19 13.42
CA GLY A 297 11.37 -8.22 13.65
C GLY A 297 11.69 -9.55 12.96
N HIS A 298 12.97 -9.86 12.72
CA HIS A 298 13.40 -11.15 12.19
C HIS A 298 13.33 -12.24 13.26
N ALA A 299 13.13 -13.49 12.81
CA ALA A 299 13.27 -14.64 13.70
C ALA A 299 14.77 -14.95 13.81
N ILE A 300 15.26 -15.15 15.03
CA ILE A 300 16.65 -15.59 15.22
C ILE A 300 16.68 -17.09 14.88
N ASP A 301 17.58 -17.48 13.97
CA ASP A 301 17.65 -18.86 13.46
C ASP A 301 17.85 -19.90 14.59
N ASN A 302 18.51 -19.49 15.67
CA ASN A 302 18.68 -20.30 16.87
C ASN A 302 17.52 -20.04 17.88
N LYS A 303 16.54 -20.95 17.90
CA LYS A 303 15.37 -20.90 18.81
C LYS A 303 15.74 -20.80 20.30
N ILE A 304 16.90 -21.35 20.70
CA ILE A 304 17.37 -21.28 22.09
C ILE A 304 17.78 -19.83 22.38
N ARG A 305 18.62 -19.23 21.53
CA ARG A 305 19.01 -17.80 21.65
C ARG A 305 17.81 -16.87 21.56
N ASP A 306 16.81 -17.22 20.77
CA ASP A 306 15.56 -16.45 20.63
C ASP A 306 14.75 -16.36 21.94
N ALA A 307 14.73 -17.44 22.72
CA ALA A 307 14.03 -17.51 24.01
C ALA A 307 14.76 -16.76 25.14
N TYR A 308 16.10 -16.73 25.09
CA TYR A 308 16.91 -16.01 26.09
C TYR A 308 16.98 -14.49 25.85
N PHE A 309 16.65 -14.02 24.64
CA PHE A 309 16.66 -12.60 24.31
C PHE A 309 15.37 -11.91 24.77
N LEU A 310 15.22 -11.75 26.08
CA LEU A 310 14.25 -10.83 26.70
C LEU A 310 14.76 -9.40 26.53
N SER A 311 14.58 -8.87 25.33
CA SER A 311 15.04 -7.53 24.94
C SER A 311 14.45 -6.47 25.89
N ASN A 312 15.26 -5.94 26.79
CA ASN A 312 14.87 -4.79 27.60
C ASN A 312 14.61 -3.60 26.65
N PRO A 313 13.38 -3.06 26.57
CA PRO A 313 13.06 -1.97 25.65
C PRO A 313 13.95 -0.74 25.81
N ASP A 314 14.42 -0.47 27.03
CA ASP A 314 15.26 0.70 27.32
C ASP A 314 16.70 0.48 26.85
N GLU A 315 17.19 -0.77 26.91
CA GLU A 315 18.47 -1.12 26.31
C GLU A 315 18.42 -1.04 24.79
N LEU A 316 17.36 -1.58 24.18
CA LEU A 316 17.16 -1.47 22.74
C LEU A 316 17.11 0.01 22.30
N GLN A 317 16.44 0.86 23.07
CA GLN A 317 16.39 2.29 22.83
C GLN A 317 17.78 2.93 22.92
N ARG A 318 18.54 2.62 23.98
CA ARG A 318 19.90 3.13 24.18
C ARG A 318 20.81 2.75 23.01
N VAL A 319 20.77 1.48 22.60
CA VAL A 319 21.56 1.00 21.46
C VAL A 319 21.08 1.66 20.18
N TYR A 320 19.76 1.73 19.91
CA TYR A 320 19.26 2.41 18.72
C TYR A 320 19.78 3.84 18.59
N VAL A 321 19.71 4.64 19.66
CA VAL A 321 20.19 6.03 19.68
C VAL A 321 21.68 6.13 19.35
N GLN A 322 22.50 5.21 19.87
CA GLN A 322 23.94 5.17 19.58
C GLN A 322 24.23 5.02 18.08
N TYR A 323 23.39 4.30 17.34
CA TYR A 323 23.56 4.02 15.91
C TYR A 323 22.69 4.89 14.99
N MET A 324 21.77 5.70 15.55
CA MET A 324 20.75 6.42 14.81
C MET A 324 21.33 7.31 13.68
N ASP A 325 22.47 7.96 13.91
CA ASP A 325 23.09 8.84 12.90
C ASP A 325 23.62 8.07 11.66
N LYS A 326 23.80 6.75 11.77
CA LYS A 326 24.20 5.90 10.63
C LYS A 326 23.06 5.75 9.62
N VAL A 327 21.82 5.90 10.05
CA VAL A 327 20.61 5.83 9.19
C VAL A 327 19.91 7.16 8.99
N ALA A 328 20.20 8.17 9.82
CA ALA A 328 19.77 9.55 9.56
C ALA A 328 20.30 10.03 8.20
N ILE A 329 19.40 10.53 7.35
CA ILE A 329 19.72 10.93 5.98
C ILE A 329 20.23 12.37 5.96
N GLY A 330 19.68 13.21 6.85
CA GLY A 330 20.02 14.62 6.96
C GLY A 330 19.37 15.46 5.87
N PRO A 331 19.53 16.80 5.92
CA PRO A 331 18.82 17.70 5.03
C PRO A 331 19.10 17.36 3.57
N THR A 332 18.04 17.28 2.78
CA THR A 332 18.15 17.22 1.33
C THR A 332 18.75 18.55 0.88
N LYS A 333 19.94 18.55 0.25
CA LYS A 333 20.32 19.70 -0.59
C LYS A 333 19.17 19.87 -1.59
N PRO A 334 18.52 21.04 -1.66
CA PRO A 334 17.39 21.22 -2.55
C PRO A 334 17.89 20.95 -3.98
N PRO A 335 17.27 20.04 -4.75
CA PRO A 335 17.34 20.17 -6.18
C PRO A 335 16.51 21.40 -6.51
N ILE A 336 17.14 22.40 -7.15
CA ILE A 336 16.61 23.70 -7.59
C ILE A 336 16.97 24.87 -6.64
N ASN A 337 17.41 25.96 -7.26
CA ASN A 337 17.90 27.20 -6.67
C ASN A 337 16.97 27.70 -5.56
N MET A 338 17.50 28.05 -4.38
CA MET A 338 16.70 28.34 -3.18
C MET A 338 15.72 29.51 -3.39
N THR A 339 16.07 30.43 -4.30
CA THR A 339 15.26 31.55 -4.79
C THR A 339 13.99 31.10 -5.51
N GLU A 340 14.10 30.18 -6.48
CA GLU A 340 12.94 29.66 -7.22
C GLU A 340 11.98 28.88 -6.29
N PHE A 341 12.51 28.15 -5.30
CA PHE A 341 11.65 27.46 -4.33
C PHE A 341 10.90 28.42 -3.40
N THR A 342 11.56 29.48 -2.93
CA THR A 342 10.88 30.53 -2.15
C THR A 342 9.81 31.22 -2.98
N GLU A 343 10.09 31.54 -4.23
CA GLU A 343 9.12 32.18 -5.15
C GLU A 343 7.92 31.26 -5.43
N ILE A 344 8.16 29.98 -5.70
CA ILE A 344 7.09 28.99 -5.91
C ILE A 344 6.27 28.79 -4.63
N LYS A 345 6.90 28.76 -3.46
CA LYS A 345 6.19 28.61 -2.18
C LYS A 345 5.34 29.83 -1.89
N THR A 346 5.88 31.04 -2.05
CA THR A 346 5.17 32.30 -1.87
C THR A 346 4.01 32.40 -2.89
N GLY A 347 4.26 32.05 -4.15
CA GLY A 347 3.23 31.98 -5.19
C GLY A 347 2.12 30.98 -4.86
N TYR A 348 2.46 29.79 -4.36
CA TYR A 348 1.47 28.79 -3.94
C TYR A 348 0.64 29.26 -2.73
N GLU A 349 1.25 29.91 -1.75
CA GLU A 349 0.55 30.47 -0.57
C GLU A 349 -0.39 31.62 -0.97
N LEU A 350 0.04 32.49 -1.87
CA LEU A 350 -0.78 33.55 -2.47
C LEU A 350 -1.97 32.97 -3.24
N SER A 351 -1.71 32.05 -4.18
CA SER A 351 -2.79 31.39 -4.94
C SER A 351 -3.75 30.63 -4.03
N ARG A 352 -3.27 30.01 -2.95
CA ARG A 352 -4.13 29.33 -1.97
C ARG A 352 -5.02 30.31 -1.22
N SER A 353 -4.47 31.45 -0.79
CA SER A 353 -5.22 32.52 -0.14
C SER A 353 -6.29 33.09 -1.07
N GLU A 354 -5.94 33.33 -2.33
CA GLU A 354 -6.85 33.85 -3.35
C GLU A 354 -7.96 32.86 -3.68
N ASN A 355 -7.64 31.57 -3.85
CA ASN A 355 -8.63 30.51 -4.00
C ASN A 355 -9.59 30.41 -2.80
N LEU A 356 -9.12 30.69 -1.58
CA LEU A 356 -9.97 30.74 -0.39
C LEU A 356 -10.91 31.94 -0.40
N LYS A 357 -10.44 33.11 -0.87
CA LYS A 357 -11.27 34.31 -1.05
C LYS A 357 -12.32 34.11 -2.13
N LEU A 358 -11.92 33.67 -3.33
CA LEU A 358 -12.83 33.39 -4.44
C LEU A 358 -13.90 32.35 -4.07
N LYS A 359 -13.55 31.32 -3.29
CA LYS A 359 -14.54 30.35 -2.79
C LYS A 359 -15.56 30.95 -1.83
N LYS A 360 -15.16 31.91 -1.00
CA LYS A 360 -16.11 32.63 -0.13
C LYS A 360 -17.02 33.52 -0.96
N GLU A 361 -16.46 34.23 -1.93
CA GLU A 361 -17.20 35.12 -2.82
C GLU A 361 -18.22 34.36 -3.70
N ILE A 362 -17.82 33.21 -4.28
CA ILE A 362 -18.75 32.32 -4.99
C ILE A 362 -19.88 31.85 -4.07
N LYS A 363 -19.58 31.54 -2.81
CA LYS A 363 -20.61 31.10 -1.85
C LYS A 363 -21.61 32.23 -1.53
N GLU A 364 -21.12 33.45 -1.36
CA GLU A 364 -21.96 34.63 -1.13
C GLU A 364 -22.80 34.99 -2.36
N LEU A 365 -22.20 34.96 -3.55
CA LEU A 365 -22.92 35.18 -4.81
C LEU A 365 -24.02 34.14 -5.02
N ASN A 366 -23.73 32.85 -4.80
CA ASN A 366 -24.75 31.80 -4.89
C ASN A 366 -25.89 32.04 -3.90
N SER A 367 -25.60 32.38 -2.64
CA SER A 367 -26.65 32.69 -1.66
C SER A 367 -27.49 33.91 -2.05
N ASN A 368 -26.90 34.92 -2.68
CA ASN A 368 -27.61 36.10 -3.17
C ASN A 368 -28.47 35.78 -4.41
N ILE A 369 -27.99 34.89 -5.29
CA ILE A 369 -28.75 34.39 -6.43
C ILE A 369 -29.96 33.60 -5.91
N ASP A 370 -29.76 32.67 -4.96
CA ASP A 370 -30.83 31.86 -4.38
C ASP A 370 -31.95 32.74 -3.81
N LYS A 371 -31.61 33.76 -3.03
CA LYS A 371 -32.59 34.73 -2.49
C LYS A 371 -33.34 35.50 -3.57
N LYS A 372 -32.66 35.90 -4.65
CA LYS A 372 -33.31 36.60 -5.77
C LYS A 372 -34.26 35.68 -6.54
N VAL A 373 -33.88 34.42 -6.70
CA VAL A 373 -34.71 33.39 -7.33
C VAL A 373 -35.95 33.11 -6.48
N GLU A 374 -35.79 32.92 -5.16
CA GLU A 374 -36.90 32.74 -4.22
C GLU A 374 -37.91 33.89 -4.30
N LYS A 375 -37.44 35.13 -4.21
CA LYS A 375 -38.29 36.32 -4.32
C LYS A 375 -39.03 36.38 -5.67
N SER A 376 -38.34 36.05 -6.76
CA SER A 376 -38.97 36.04 -8.08
C SER A 376 -40.04 34.95 -8.18
N ILE A 377 -39.82 33.76 -7.61
CA ILE A 377 -40.81 32.69 -7.56
C ILE A 377 -42.03 33.13 -6.75
N GLU A 378 -41.84 33.76 -5.59
CA GLU A 378 -42.93 34.29 -4.76
C GLU A 378 -43.79 35.30 -5.53
N GLU A 379 -43.16 36.25 -6.23
CA GLU A 379 -43.86 37.26 -7.04
C GLU A 379 -44.67 36.61 -8.19
N HIS A 380 -44.11 35.58 -8.85
CA HIS A 380 -44.82 34.85 -9.91
C HIS A 380 -45.99 34.02 -9.36
N MET A 381 -45.79 33.34 -8.23
CA MET A 381 -46.83 32.54 -7.58
C MET A 381 -47.98 33.43 -7.09
N SER A 382 -47.68 34.60 -6.52
CA SER A 382 -48.70 35.58 -6.14
C SER A 382 -49.50 36.06 -7.36
N ALA A 383 -48.82 36.45 -8.44
CA ALA A 383 -49.51 36.88 -9.66
C ALA A 383 -50.35 35.77 -10.31
N TYR A 384 -49.89 34.51 -10.23
CA TYR A 384 -50.62 33.35 -10.72
C TYR A 384 -51.87 33.07 -9.87
N ASN A 385 -51.74 33.06 -8.55
CA ASN A 385 -52.85 32.86 -7.63
C ASN A 385 -53.91 33.96 -7.79
N ASP A 386 -53.49 35.23 -7.90
CA ASP A 386 -54.42 36.33 -8.16
C ASP A 386 -55.23 36.14 -9.45
N ILE A 387 -54.60 35.62 -10.51
CA ILE A 387 -55.27 35.30 -11.77
C ILE A 387 -56.23 34.11 -11.58
N LEU A 388 -55.82 33.10 -10.82
CA LEU A 388 -56.64 31.93 -10.54
C LEU A 388 -57.91 32.32 -9.77
N ASP A 389 -57.76 33.13 -8.72
CA ASP A 389 -58.86 33.66 -7.90
C ASP A 389 -59.83 34.48 -8.76
N LEU A 390 -59.30 35.34 -9.64
CA LEU A 390 -60.10 36.10 -10.62
C LEU A 390 -60.88 35.20 -11.60
N ILE A 391 -60.33 34.04 -12.00
CA ILE A 391 -61.01 33.11 -12.92
C ILE A 391 -62.10 32.29 -12.20
N LEU A 392 -61.84 31.94 -10.94
CA LEU A 392 -62.68 31.08 -10.12
C LEU A 392 -63.81 31.83 -9.41
N ASP A 393 -63.71 33.16 -9.27
CA ASP A 393 -64.81 34.01 -8.76
C ASP A 393 -66.01 34.01 -9.73
N PRO A 394 -67.17 33.45 -9.34
CA PRO A 394 -68.35 33.37 -10.19
C PRO A 394 -69.01 34.73 -10.48
N THR A 395 -68.64 35.78 -9.73
CA THR A 395 -69.35 37.08 -9.73
C THR A 395 -68.71 38.16 -10.62
N THR A 396 -67.51 37.95 -11.15
CA THR A 396 -66.71 38.99 -11.83
C THR A 396 -66.68 38.90 -13.37
N LYS A 397 -67.42 37.97 -13.99
CA LYS A 397 -67.43 37.84 -15.46
C LYS A 397 -68.27 38.94 -16.13
N LYS A 398 -67.54 39.94 -16.68
CA LYS A 398 -67.92 41.05 -17.59
C LYS A 398 -68.06 42.44 -16.97
N SER A 399 -67.21 42.81 -16.02
CA SER A 399 -66.91 44.22 -15.75
C SER A 399 -65.74 44.71 -16.63
N PRO A 400 -65.78 45.93 -17.22
CA PRO A 400 -64.62 46.53 -17.92
C PRO A 400 -63.35 46.61 -17.05
N GLU A 401 -63.54 46.67 -15.73
CA GLU A 401 -62.46 46.77 -14.74
C GLU A 401 -61.75 45.42 -14.52
N PHE A 402 -62.46 44.31 -14.75
CA PHE A 402 -61.90 42.95 -14.76
C PHE A 402 -60.94 42.75 -15.93
N GLU A 403 -61.34 43.09 -17.16
CA GLU A 403 -60.51 42.93 -18.35
C GLU A 403 -59.21 43.75 -18.26
N LYS A 404 -59.31 44.96 -17.70
CA LYS A 404 -58.16 45.84 -17.46
C LYS A 404 -57.19 45.25 -16.44
N THR A 405 -57.69 44.68 -15.35
CA THR A 405 -56.85 44.13 -14.27
C THR A 405 -56.23 42.79 -14.66
N PHE A 406 -57.02 41.90 -15.27
CA PHE A 406 -56.56 40.62 -15.81
C PHE A 406 -55.51 40.83 -16.92
N GLY A 407 -55.78 41.75 -17.86
CA GLY A 407 -54.85 42.09 -18.94
C GLY A 407 -53.50 42.55 -18.44
N LYS A 408 -53.47 43.46 -17.45
CA LYS A 408 -52.21 43.95 -16.83
C LYS A 408 -51.39 42.83 -16.18
N LYS A 409 -52.03 41.93 -15.42
CA LYS A 409 -51.31 40.82 -14.74
C LYS A 409 -50.81 39.77 -15.75
N LEU A 410 -51.60 39.48 -16.78
CA LEU A 410 -51.19 38.57 -17.86
C LEU A 410 -50.01 39.13 -18.67
N GLU A 411 -50.01 40.45 -18.92
CA GLU A 411 -48.93 41.13 -19.62
C GLU A 411 -47.63 41.13 -18.81
N PHE A 412 -47.72 41.31 -17.48
CA PHE A 412 -46.59 41.17 -16.56
C PHE A 412 -45.93 39.77 -16.67
N LEU A 413 -46.72 38.69 -16.60
CA LEU A 413 -46.22 37.32 -16.74
C LEU A 413 -45.61 37.05 -18.12
N LYS A 414 -46.21 37.56 -19.20
CA LYS A 414 -45.67 37.43 -20.57
C LYS A 414 -44.34 38.15 -20.74
N LYS A 415 -44.22 39.37 -20.20
CA LYS A 415 -42.99 40.17 -20.27
C LYS A 415 -41.85 39.50 -19.51
N HIS A 416 -42.12 38.97 -18.31
CA HIS A 416 -41.13 38.24 -17.52
C HIS A 416 -40.71 36.91 -18.15
N LYS A 417 -41.65 36.12 -18.69
CA LYS A 417 -41.35 34.88 -19.44
C LYS A 417 -40.37 35.12 -20.60
N ASN A 418 -40.59 36.20 -21.35
CA ASN A 418 -39.71 36.56 -22.47
C ASN A 418 -38.33 37.05 -22.02
N ALA A 419 -38.22 37.61 -20.82
CA ALA A 419 -36.94 37.98 -20.24
C ALA A 419 -36.14 36.72 -19.81
N ILE A 420 -36.79 35.73 -19.19
CA ILE A 420 -36.17 34.47 -18.77
C ILE A 420 -35.71 33.63 -19.98
N LEU A 421 -36.46 33.61 -21.08
CA LEU A 421 -36.08 32.86 -22.29
C LEU A 421 -34.92 33.50 -23.08
N LYS A 422 -34.56 34.74 -22.78
CA LYS A 422 -33.47 35.49 -23.43
C LYS A 422 -32.16 35.51 -22.62
N SER A 423 -32.23 35.21 -21.32
CA SER A 423 -31.08 35.04 -20.42
C SER A 423 -30.57 33.61 -20.44
#